data_AF-A0A520GRL3-F1
#
_entry.id   AF-A0A520GRL3-F1
#
_cell.length_a   1.000
_cell.length_b   1.000
_cell.length_c   1.000
_cell.angle_alpha   90.00
_cell.angle_beta   90.00
_cell.angle_gamma   90.00
#
_symmetry.space_group_name_H-M   'P 1'
#
loop_
_entity.id
_entity.type
_entity.pdbx_description
1 polymer ?
#
loop_
_entity_poly.entity_id
_entity_poly.type
_entity_poly.pdbx_seq_one_letter_code
_entity_poly.pdbx_strand_id
1 'polypeptide(L)'
;AKAGVDRRDHVADGRLTLSATAPGTGVAIGQDPANPSQRAGIGLSQVFGMNDLIRSDGSTIPSGFAASDPHGFVAGGTAQLMLRDGAGRVLAQHTLTPTPGGSFGDLVADLAASPVGRYGSFALDGAGRMRFEPNPTVSGAVLTIPSDSTDRAGTGRSFTTIAGLTGSASALATGEVRPDILGNSGRLPLALLDTRATVGGIALGSTDRSGAAGYADAHARTIDLGMAGATSVDRRAAQVLGGAGSTAALAKARLTEAAARRDDAVNRRDSFSGVNIDEELSQMVVLQNSYSAAARVISTVTAMYDTLLTMVR
;
A
#
# COMPACT_ATOMS: atom_id res chain seq x y z
N ALA A 1 -10.74 11.28 -32.61
CA ALA A 1 -9.85 12.46 -32.63
C ALA A 1 -10.17 13.28 -33.86
N LYS A 2 -10.68 14.52 -33.70
CA LYS A 2 -10.94 15.42 -34.84
C LYS A 2 -9.62 16.12 -35.14
N ALA A 3 -8.88 15.64 -36.14
CA ALA A 3 -7.57 16.19 -36.49
C ALA A 3 -7.74 17.44 -37.35
N GLY A 4 -7.30 18.59 -36.85
CA GLY A 4 -7.11 19.81 -37.64
C GLY A 4 -5.83 19.72 -38.47
N VAL A 5 -5.79 20.48 -39.58
CA VAL A 5 -4.85 20.42 -40.71
C VAL A 5 -3.37 20.69 -40.36
N ASP A 6 -3.01 20.93 -39.11
CA ASP A 6 -1.68 21.41 -38.72
C ASP A 6 -1.12 20.65 -37.50
N ARG A 7 -0.68 19.40 -37.73
CA ARG A 7 -0.22 18.48 -36.68
C ARG A 7 0.88 17.54 -37.18
N ARG A 8 1.90 17.32 -36.35
CA ARG A 8 2.90 16.24 -36.52
C ARG A 8 2.70 15.17 -35.45
N ASP A 9 2.49 13.92 -35.91
CA ASP A 9 2.36 12.74 -35.07
C ASP A 9 3.55 11.82 -35.32
N HIS A 10 4.26 11.44 -34.26
CA HIS A 10 5.35 10.46 -34.33
C HIS A 10 5.34 9.56 -33.09
N VAL A 11 5.56 8.26 -33.30
CA VAL A 11 5.79 7.29 -32.23
C VAL A 11 7.24 6.82 -32.35
N ALA A 12 8.09 7.23 -31.40
CA ALA A 12 9.47 6.75 -31.25
C ALA A 12 9.61 6.14 -29.85
N ASP A 13 10.28 4.99 -29.74
CA ASP A 13 10.58 4.34 -28.45
C ASP A 13 9.36 4.17 -27.52
N GLY A 14 8.18 3.94 -28.10
CA GLY A 14 6.92 3.79 -27.36
C GLY A 14 6.32 5.10 -26.81
N ARG A 15 6.88 6.28 -27.14
CA ARG A 15 6.32 7.59 -26.79
C ARG A 15 5.59 8.22 -27.97
N LEU A 16 4.31 8.54 -27.76
CA LEU A 16 3.50 9.34 -28.69
C LEU A 16 3.70 10.82 -28.39
N THR A 17 4.28 11.55 -29.34
CA THR A 17 4.43 13.02 -29.23
C THR A 17 3.42 13.70 -30.14
N LEU A 18 2.62 14.60 -29.56
CA LEU A 18 1.68 15.45 -30.28
C LEU A 18 2.09 16.90 -30.10
N SER A 19 2.25 17.63 -31.20
CA SER A 19 2.59 19.05 -31.16
C SER A 19 1.73 19.84 -32.14
N ALA A 20 1.35 21.05 -31.72
CA ALA A 20 0.75 22.03 -32.60
C ALA A 20 1.87 22.84 -33.26
N THR A 21 1.78 23.03 -34.57
CA THR A 21 2.83 23.67 -35.38
C THR A 21 2.69 25.18 -35.48
N ALA A 22 1.49 25.73 -35.23
CA ALA A 22 1.23 27.16 -35.24
C ALA A 22 1.49 27.84 -33.88
N PRO A 23 2.17 29.01 -33.84
CA PRO A 23 2.36 29.79 -32.62
C PRO A 23 1.02 30.17 -31.96
N GLY A 24 0.93 30.03 -30.63
CA GLY A 24 -0.28 30.35 -29.87
C GLY A 24 -1.38 29.29 -29.94
N THR A 25 -1.14 28.14 -30.59
CA THR A 25 -2.07 27.01 -30.62
C THR A 25 -1.60 25.88 -29.70
N GLY A 26 -2.53 25.02 -29.28
CA GLY A 26 -2.27 23.90 -28.37
C GLY A 26 -2.94 22.62 -28.85
N VAL A 27 -2.54 21.49 -28.25
CA VAL A 27 -3.15 20.18 -28.53
C VAL A 27 -4.18 19.88 -27.44
N ALA A 28 -5.42 19.65 -27.85
CA ALA A 28 -6.46 19.09 -26.98
C ALA A 28 -6.76 17.65 -27.42
N ILE A 29 -6.98 16.77 -26.44
CA ILE A 29 -7.32 15.37 -26.67
C ILE A 29 -8.66 15.12 -25.99
N GLY A 30 -9.66 14.80 -26.80
CA GLY A 30 -10.98 14.37 -26.34
C GLY A 30 -11.41 13.09 -27.04
N GLN A 31 -12.24 12.32 -26.36
CA GLN A 31 -12.96 11.19 -26.94
C GLN A 31 -14.33 11.65 -27.43
N ASP A 32 -14.81 11.02 -28.50
CA ASP A 32 -16.19 11.17 -28.94
C ASP A 32 -17.11 10.49 -27.89
N PRO A 33 -18.08 11.21 -27.29
CA PRO A 33 -19.00 10.63 -26.33
C PRO A 33 -19.86 9.50 -26.89
N ALA A 34 -20.17 9.51 -28.20
CA ALA A 34 -21.00 8.49 -28.83
C ALA A 34 -20.20 7.26 -29.26
N ASN A 35 -18.93 7.44 -29.64
CA ASN A 35 -18.04 6.38 -30.10
C ASN A 35 -16.65 6.50 -29.44
N PRO A 36 -16.56 6.23 -28.12
CA PRO A 36 -15.31 6.40 -27.41
C PRO A 36 -14.27 5.37 -27.89
N SER A 37 -13.08 5.84 -28.24
CA SER A 37 -11.94 4.96 -28.52
C SER A 37 -11.40 4.40 -27.20
N GLN A 38 -11.94 3.26 -26.78
CA GLN A 38 -11.63 2.61 -25.52
C GLN A 38 -11.37 1.12 -25.69
N ARG A 39 -10.54 0.56 -24.81
CA ARG A 39 -10.30 -0.87 -24.68
C ARG A 39 -10.52 -1.26 -23.23
N ALA A 40 -11.39 -2.23 -22.97
CA ALA A 40 -11.75 -2.62 -21.61
C ALA A 40 -12.21 -1.43 -20.72
N GLY A 41 -12.92 -0.46 -21.31
CA GLY A 41 -13.35 0.76 -20.61
C GLY A 41 -12.22 1.76 -20.31
N ILE A 42 -11.00 1.49 -20.77
CA ILE A 42 -9.85 2.39 -20.64
C ILE A 42 -9.68 3.18 -21.94
N GLY A 43 -9.66 4.51 -21.82
CA GLY A 43 -9.54 5.42 -22.95
C GLY A 43 -8.10 5.58 -23.45
N LEU A 44 -7.95 5.98 -24.71
CA LEU A 44 -6.63 6.26 -25.32
C LEU A 44 -5.73 7.14 -24.45
N SER A 45 -6.27 8.22 -23.89
CA SER A 45 -5.51 9.15 -23.04
C SER A 45 -4.95 8.49 -21.77
N GLN A 46 -5.65 7.51 -21.20
CA GLN A 46 -5.21 6.75 -20.02
C GLN A 46 -4.13 5.73 -20.38
N VAL A 47 -4.18 5.14 -21.59
CA VAL A 47 -3.15 4.20 -22.06
C VAL A 47 -1.82 4.91 -22.28
N PHE A 48 -1.85 6.12 -22.84
CA PHE A 48 -0.66 6.88 -23.21
C PHE A 48 -0.27 7.95 -22.19
N GLY A 49 -0.97 8.04 -21.06
CA GLY A 49 -0.67 9.01 -19.99
C GLY A 49 -0.82 10.48 -20.38
N MET A 50 -1.73 10.79 -21.32
CA MET A 50 -1.77 12.09 -22.00
C MET A 50 -2.53 13.16 -21.20
N ASN A 51 -3.37 12.76 -20.24
CA ASN A 51 -4.17 13.66 -19.38
C ASN A 51 -4.13 13.20 -17.91
N ASP A 52 -3.08 12.49 -17.53
CA ASP A 52 -3.04 11.83 -16.23
C ASP A 52 -2.66 12.81 -15.11
N LEU A 53 -3.49 12.83 -14.06
CA LEU A 53 -3.19 13.53 -12.82
C LEU A 53 -2.16 12.76 -11.98
N ILE A 54 -2.20 11.43 -12.07
CA ILE A 54 -1.31 10.51 -11.34
C ILE A 54 -0.40 9.85 -12.36
N ARG A 55 0.92 9.95 -12.15
CA ARG A 55 1.94 9.33 -12.98
C ARG A 55 2.61 8.20 -12.24
N SER A 56 3.03 7.17 -12.96
CA SER A 56 3.92 6.14 -12.43
C SER A 56 4.78 5.58 -13.57
N ASP A 57 5.86 4.89 -13.21
CA ASP A 57 6.80 4.30 -14.16
C ASP A 57 6.29 3.00 -14.81
N GLY A 58 5.06 2.56 -14.49
CA GLY A 58 4.46 1.34 -15.03
C GLY A 58 2.97 1.48 -15.35
N SER A 59 2.37 0.43 -15.90
CA SER A 59 0.94 0.46 -16.24
C SER A 59 0.10 0.42 -14.95
N THR A 60 -0.75 1.42 -14.76
CA THR A 60 -1.77 1.46 -13.70
C THR A 60 -3.10 0.87 -14.16
N ILE A 61 -3.21 0.60 -15.47
CA ILE A 61 -4.40 0.09 -16.13
C ILE A 61 -4.25 -1.40 -16.46
N PRO A 62 -5.36 -2.15 -16.49
CA PRO A 62 -5.34 -3.52 -16.97
C PRO A 62 -4.98 -3.58 -18.46
N SER A 63 -4.52 -4.73 -18.90
CA SER A 63 -3.99 -4.88 -20.26
C SER A 63 -5.05 -4.68 -21.35
N GLY A 64 -6.31 -5.04 -21.09
CA GLY A 64 -7.40 -5.02 -22.05
C GLY A 64 -7.37 -6.14 -23.10
N PHE A 65 -6.47 -7.12 -22.99
CA PHE A 65 -6.39 -8.24 -23.95
C PHE A 65 -7.62 -9.13 -23.90
N ALA A 66 -8.10 -9.53 -25.08
CA ALA A 66 -9.07 -10.60 -25.26
C ALA A 66 -8.35 -11.94 -25.44
N ALA A 67 -9.06 -13.06 -25.22
CA ALA A 67 -8.46 -14.39 -25.36
C ALA A 67 -7.94 -14.67 -26.78
N SER A 68 -8.59 -14.12 -27.81
CA SER A 68 -8.15 -14.25 -29.20
C SER A 68 -6.93 -13.39 -29.56
N ASP A 69 -6.54 -12.44 -28.70
CA ASP A 69 -5.43 -11.53 -29.01
C ASP A 69 -4.10 -12.29 -28.95
N PRO A 70 -3.15 -12.01 -29.88
CA PRO A 70 -1.83 -12.60 -29.85
C PRO A 70 -1.06 -12.15 -28.61
N HIS A 71 -0.48 -13.11 -27.86
CA HIS A 71 0.25 -12.78 -26.64
C HIS A 71 1.59 -12.10 -26.95
N GLY A 72 2.24 -12.42 -28.07
CA GLY A 72 3.44 -11.72 -28.56
C GLY A 72 4.68 -11.87 -27.67
N PHE A 73 4.76 -12.91 -26.85
CA PHE A 73 5.93 -13.21 -26.02
C PHE A 73 7.03 -13.83 -26.88
N VAL A 74 8.28 -13.41 -26.66
CA VAL A 74 9.45 -13.93 -27.37
C VAL A 74 9.73 -15.37 -26.98
N ALA A 75 10.31 -16.12 -27.91
CA ALA A 75 10.72 -17.50 -27.67
C ALA A 75 11.76 -17.60 -26.53
N GLY A 76 11.67 -18.65 -25.70
CA GLY A 76 12.64 -18.93 -24.64
C GLY A 76 12.40 -18.18 -23.32
N GLY A 77 11.48 -17.22 -23.28
CA GLY A 77 11.02 -16.62 -22.02
C GLY A 77 10.17 -17.61 -21.21
N THR A 78 10.30 -17.61 -19.89
CA THR A 78 9.53 -18.49 -19.00
C THR A 78 8.99 -17.74 -17.79
N ALA A 79 7.84 -18.17 -17.28
CA ALA A 79 7.28 -17.70 -16.03
C ALA A 79 7.02 -18.88 -15.09
N GLN A 80 7.55 -18.84 -13.87
CA GLN A 80 7.36 -19.89 -12.88
C GLN A 80 6.16 -19.54 -12.01
N LEU A 81 5.12 -20.37 -12.07
CA LEU A 81 3.94 -20.26 -11.20
C LEU A 81 4.09 -21.23 -10.03
N MET A 82 3.78 -20.75 -8.84
CA MET A 82 3.86 -21.51 -7.59
C MET A 82 2.58 -21.30 -6.79
N LEU A 83 1.83 -22.39 -6.58
CA LEU A 83 0.63 -22.39 -5.75
C LEU A 83 1.00 -22.87 -4.34
N ARG A 84 0.62 -22.09 -3.33
CA ARG A 84 0.85 -22.42 -1.92
C ARG A 84 -0.46 -22.51 -1.16
N ASP A 85 -0.53 -23.33 -0.13
CA ASP A 85 -1.66 -23.34 0.82
C ASP A 85 -1.58 -22.17 1.82
N GLY A 86 -2.59 -22.05 2.68
CA GLY A 86 -2.63 -21.01 3.73
C GLY A 86 -1.52 -21.13 4.79
N ALA A 87 -0.82 -22.27 4.85
CA ALA A 87 0.35 -22.48 5.70
C ALA A 87 1.68 -22.21 4.95
N GLY A 88 1.63 -21.80 3.68
CA GLY A 88 2.78 -21.48 2.84
C GLY A 88 3.46 -22.69 2.19
N ARG A 89 2.91 -23.90 2.32
CA ARG A 89 3.45 -25.12 1.68
C ARG A 89 3.12 -25.12 0.19
N VAL A 90 4.08 -25.51 -0.64
CA VAL A 90 3.88 -25.60 -2.09
C VAL A 90 2.97 -26.79 -2.40
N LEU A 91 1.83 -26.51 -3.05
CA LEU A 91 0.87 -27.52 -3.52
C LEU A 91 1.19 -27.98 -4.94
N ALA A 92 1.52 -27.03 -5.80
CA ALA A 92 1.84 -27.27 -7.19
C ALA A 92 2.74 -26.16 -7.74
N GLN A 93 3.49 -26.49 -8.77
CA GLN A 93 4.29 -25.55 -9.52
C GLN A 93 4.17 -25.87 -11.01
N HIS A 94 4.33 -24.84 -11.84
CA HIS A 94 4.31 -24.98 -13.28
C HIS A 94 5.19 -23.90 -13.90
N THR A 95 5.96 -24.26 -14.93
CA THR A 95 6.75 -23.32 -15.72
C THR A 95 6.01 -23.07 -17.02
N LEU A 96 5.36 -21.92 -17.12
CA LEU A 96 4.73 -21.44 -18.34
C LEU A 96 5.83 -21.08 -19.35
N THR A 97 5.73 -21.67 -20.55
CA THR A 97 6.64 -21.40 -21.66
C THR A 97 5.83 -20.94 -22.87
N PRO A 98 5.58 -19.63 -23.03
CA PRO A 98 4.76 -19.12 -24.12
C PRO A 98 5.27 -19.57 -25.49
N THR A 99 4.41 -20.18 -26.30
CA THR A 99 4.77 -20.61 -27.65
C THR A 99 4.62 -19.44 -28.61
N PRO A 100 5.68 -19.03 -29.34
CA PRO A 100 5.59 -17.91 -30.28
C PRO A 100 4.44 -18.06 -31.28
N GLY A 101 3.69 -16.98 -31.48
CA GLY A 101 2.52 -16.96 -32.37
C GLY A 101 1.20 -17.38 -31.70
N GLY A 102 1.22 -17.81 -30.42
CA GLY A 102 0.01 -18.11 -29.66
C GLY A 102 -0.79 -16.87 -29.22
N SER A 103 -1.98 -17.13 -28.70
CA SER A 103 -2.92 -16.18 -28.15
C SER A 103 -2.91 -16.15 -26.61
N PHE A 104 -3.52 -15.13 -26.00
CA PHE A 104 -3.74 -15.13 -24.55
C PHE A 104 -4.64 -16.29 -24.11
N GLY A 105 -5.56 -16.75 -24.96
CA GLY A 105 -6.38 -17.94 -24.75
C GLY A 105 -5.54 -19.21 -24.64
N ASP A 106 -4.49 -19.35 -25.46
CA ASP A 106 -3.58 -20.49 -25.40
C ASP A 106 -2.80 -20.52 -24.09
N LEU A 107 -2.40 -19.36 -23.57
CA LEU A 107 -1.75 -19.27 -22.25
C LEU A 107 -2.72 -19.67 -21.13
N VAL A 108 -3.98 -19.25 -21.20
CA VAL A 108 -5.00 -19.66 -20.22
C VAL A 108 -5.23 -21.18 -20.30
N ALA A 109 -5.27 -21.75 -21.50
CA ALA A 109 -5.44 -23.18 -21.71
C ALA A 109 -4.25 -24.00 -21.17
N ASP A 110 -3.01 -23.55 -21.39
CA ASP A 110 -1.81 -24.17 -20.85
C ASP A 110 -1.84 -24.17 -19.31
N LEU A 111 -2.14 -23.02 -18.71
CA LEU A 111 -2.28 -22.91 -17.26
C LEU A 111 -3.41 -23.78 -16.70
N ALA A 112 -4.54 -23.88 -17.40
CA ALA A 112 -5.65 -24.75 -17.00
C ALA A 112 -5.29 -26.25 -17.08
N ALA A 113 -4.49 -26.66 -18.07
CA ALA A 113 -4.02 -28.04 -18.21
C ALA A 113 -2.86 -28.40 -17.26
N SER A 114 -2.20 -27.40 -16.68
CA SER A 114 -1.05 -27.57 -15.82
C SER A 114 -1.37 -28.18 -14.44
N PRO A 115 -0.35 -28.62 -13.67
CA PRO A 115 -0.56 -29.08 -12.28
C PRO A 115 -1.23 -28.05 -11.37
N VAL A 116 -1.02 -26.74 -11.59
CA VAL A 116 -1.68 -25.69 -10.80
C VAL A 116 -3.17 -25.57 -11.14
N GLY A 117 -3.57 -25.86 -12.38
CA GLY A 117 -4.97 -25.89 -12.83
C GLY A 117 -5.83 -27.00 -12.21
N ARG A 118 -5.22 -27.99 -11.54
CA ARG A 118 -5.97 -29.00 -10.77
C ARG A 118 -6.62 -28.43 -9.50
N TYR A 119 -6.10 -27.30 -9.02
CA TYR A 119 -6.49 -26.69 -7.76
C TYR A 119 -7.42 -25.49 -7.92
N GLY A 120 -7.83 -25.16 -9.14
CA GLY A 120 -8.69 -24.03 -9.43
C GLY A 120 -8.83 -23.78 -10.93
N SER A 121 -9.62 -22.79 -11.31
CA SER A 121 -9.81 -22.42 -12.72
C SER A 121 -9.06 -21.14 -13.08
N PHE A 122 -8.50 -21.12 -14.29
CA PHE A 122 -7.93 -19.92 -14.88
C PHE A 122 -8.92 -19.32 -15.87
N ALA A 123 -9.07 -18.00 -15.82
CA ALA A 123 -9.89 -17.25 -16.76
C ALA A 123 -9.27 -15.88 -17.07
N LEU A 124 -9.60 -15.32 -18.23
CA LEU A 124 -9.32 -13.93 -18.57
C LEU A 124 -10.60 -13.11 -18.36
N ASP A 125 -10.53 -12.08 -17.52
CA ASP A 125 -11.68 -11.20 -17.28
C ASP A 125 -11.91 -10.21 -18.44
N GLY A 126 -13.04 -9.50 -18.41
CA GLY A 126 -13.38 -8.49 -19.42
C GLY A 126 -12.43 -7.28 -19.45
N ALA A 127 -11.57 -7.14 -18.43
CA ALA A 127 -10.51 -6.13 -18.40
C ALA A 127 -9.17 -6.64 -18.96
N GLY A 128 -9.07 -7.92 -19.33
CA GLY A 128 -7.84 -8.54 -19.81
C GLY A 128 -6.86 -8.93 -18.71
N ARG A 129 -7.34 -9.11 -17.47
CA ARG A 129 -6.53 -9.69 -16.39
C ARG A 129 -6.82 -11.18 -16.29
N MET A 130 -5.76 -11.97 -16.14
CA MET A 130 -5.91 -13.37 -15.77
C MET A 130 -6.30 -13.45 -14.30
N ARG A 131 -7.27 -14.31 -13.99
CA ARG A 131 -7.74 -14.64 -12.65
C ARG A 131 -7.52 -16.14 -12.43
N PHE A 132 -7.15 -16.48 -11.20
CA PHE A 132 -7.17 -17.86 -10.72
C PHE A 132 -8.20 -17.94 -9.60
N GLU A 133 -9.23 -18.75 -9.80
CA GLU A 133 -10.25 -19.02 -8.79
C GLU A 133 -9.94 -20.39 -8.14
N PRO A 134 -9.46 -20.43 -6.89
CA PRO A 134 -9.17 -21.69 -6.22
C PRO A 134 -10.42 -22.55 -6.03
N ASN A 135 -10.27 -23.87 -6.06
CA ASN A 135 -11.33 -24.78 -5.68
C ASN A 135 -11.68 -24.54 -4.19
N PRO A 136 -12.99 -24.45 -3.82
CA PRO A 136 -13.42 -24.28 -2.43
C PRO A 136 -12.83 -25.30 -1.44
N THR A 137 -12.45 -26.49 -1.92
CA THR A 137 -11.82 -27.54 -1.11
C THR A 137 -10.39 -27.22 -0.66
N VAL A 138 -9.74 -26.22 -1.28
CA VAL A 138 -8.37 -25.81 -0.99
C VAL A 138 -8.36 -24.34 -0.55
N SER A 139 -9.05 -24.11 0.58
CA SER A 139 -9.19 -22.78 1.18
C SER A 139 -7.82 -22.16 1.52
N GLY A 140 -7.66 -20.88 1.19
CA GLY A 140 -6.44 -20.12 1.46
C GLY A 140 -5.29 -20.40 0.50
N ALA A 141 -5.54 -21.04 -0.64
CA ALA A 141 -4.52 -21.19 -1.67
C ALA A 141 -4.15 -19.84 -2.29
N VAL A 142 -2.85 -19.56 -2.40
CA VAL A 142 -2.30 -18.32 -2.98
C VAL A 142 -1.39 -18.67 -4.14
N LEU A 143 -1.66 -18.06 -5.29
CA LEU A 143 -0.83 -18.18 -6.47
C LEU A 143 0.22 -17.07 -6.49
N THR A 144 1.47 -17.45 -6.74
CA THR A 144 2.62 -16.54 -6.81
C THR A 144 3.42 -16.80 -8.08
N ILE A 145 4.13 -15.78 -8.57
CA ILE A 145 5.06 -15.89 -9.70
C ILE A 145 6.44 -15.42 -9.22
N PRO A 146 7.27 -16.31 -8.64
CA PRO A 146 8.56 -15.93 -8.08
C PRO A 146 9.62 -15.54 -9.14
N SER A 147 9.50 -16.03 -10.37
CA SER A 147 10.43 -15.67 -11.45
C SER A 147 9.69 -15.57 -12.78
N ASP A 148 10.01 -14.52 -13.54
CA ASP A 148 9.45 -14.30 -14.86
C ASP A 148 10.49 -13.60 -15.75
N SER A 149 10.91 -14.28 -16.80
CA SER A 149 11.83 -13.78 -17.83
C SER A 149 11.16 -13.54 -19.18
N THR A 150 9.83 -13.67 -19.25
CA THR A 150 9.10 -13.42 -20.48
C THR A 150 9.21 -11.95 -20.88
N ASP A 151 9.25 -11.72 -22.19
CA ASP A 151 9.26 -10.38 -22.76
C ASP A 151 8.28 -10.31 -23.92
N ARG A 152 7.32 -9.42 -23.84
CA ARG A 152 6.39 -9.17 -24.93
C ARG A 152 7.04 -8.26 -25.97
N ALA A 153 7.29 -8.81 -27.15
CA ALA A 153 7.81 -8.10 -28.32
C ALA A 153 9.09 -7.27 -28.06
N GLY A 154 9.92 -7.67 -27.08
CA GLY A 154 11.17 -6.97 -26.75
C GLY A 154 10.97 -5.65 -26.00
N THR A 155 9.81 -5.46 -25.36
CA THR A 155 9.45 -4.22 -24.66
C THR A 155 9.83 -4.22 -23.17
N GLY A 156 10.40 -5.33 -22.67
CA GLY A 156 10.65 -5.55 -21.25
C GLY A 156 9.38 -5.77 -20.43
N ARG A 157 8.22 -5.99 -21.07
CA ARG A 157 6.94 -6.23 -20.39
C ARG A 157 6.72 -7.73 -20.23
N SER A 158 6.81 -8.19 -18.99
CA SER A 158 6.64 -9.60 -18.63
C SER A 158 5.18 -10.04 -18.53
N PHE A 159 4.98 -11.36 -18.58
CA PHE A 159 3.70 -12.03 -18.39
C PHE A 159 3.05 -11.63 -17.07
N THR A 160 3.79 -11.63 -15.97
CA THR A 160 3.33 -11.22 -14.64
C THR A 160 2.74 -9.81 -14.67
N THR A 161 3.41 -8.91 -15.40
CA THR A 161 2.98 -7.52 -15.53
C THR A 161 1.70 -7.38 -16.34
N ILE A 162 1.61 -8.11 -17.45
CA ILE A 162 0.50 -7.98 -18.41
C ILE A 162 -0.74 -8.76 -17.96
N ALA A 163 -0.54 -9.99 -17.46
CA ALA A 163 -1.63 -10.86 -17.02
C ALA A 163 -2.27 -10.36 -15.72
N GLY A 164 -1.53 -9.62 -14.88
CA GLY A 164 -2.04 -9.07 -13.62
C GLY A 164 -2.46 -10.13 -12.58
N LEU A 165 -2.04 -11.39 -12.78
CA LEU A 165 -2.53 -12.59 -12.07
C LEU A 165 -2.36 -12.53 -10.55
N THR A 166 -1.21 -12.02 -10.09
CA THR A 166 -0.89 -11.92 -8.65
C THR A 166 -1.15 -10.53 -8.06
N GLY A 167 -1.55 -9.55 -8.89
CA GLY A 167 -1.66 -8.14 -8.50
C GLY A 167 -0.32 -7.44 -8.18
N SER A 168 0.80 -8.17 -8.19
CA SER A 168 2.14 -7.67 -7.81
C SER A 168 2.69 -6.60 -8.75
N ALA A 169 2.13 -6.48 -9.95
CA ALA A 169 2.58 -5.56 -10.98
C ALA A 169 1.86 -4.21 -11.00
N SER A 170 1.04 -3.90 -9.98
CA SER A 170 0.38 -2.60 -9.91
C SER A 170 1.41 -1.49 -9.70
N ALA A 171 1.65 -0.68 -10.72
CA ALA A 171 2.56 0.48 -10.67
C ALA A 171 2.02 1.62 -9.79
N LEU A 172 0.88 1.43 -9.12
CA LEU A 172 0.30 2.42 -8.23
C LEU A 172 1.13 2.64 -6.96
N ALA A 173 1.99 1.67 -6.58
CA ALA A 173 2.89 1.82 -5.44
C ALA A 173 3.92 2.94 -5.64
N THR A 174 4.30 3.22 -6.88
CA THR A 174 5.17 4.35 -7.26
C THR A 174 4.38 5.49 -7.90
N GLY A 175 3.05 5.47 -7.78
CA GLY A 175 2.17 6.50 -8.32
C GLY A 175 2.32 7.81 -7.56
N GLU A 176 2.59 8.89 -8.28
CA GLU A 176 2.67 10.24 -7.75
C GLU A 176 1.68 11.19 -8.44
N VAL A 177 1.10 12.12 -7.67
CA VAL A 177 0.38 13.24 -8.27
C VAL A 177 1.40 14.14 -8.94
N ARG A 178 1.08 14.56 -10.17
CA ARG A 178 1.87 15.51 -10.94
C ARG A 178 2.41 16.68 -10.08
N PRO A 179 3.75 16.84 -9.95
CA PRO A 179 4.32 17.84 -9.05
C PRO A 179 3.91 19.28 -9.35
N ASP A 180 3.64 19.61 -10.61
CA ASP A 180 3.17 20.93 -11.02
C ASP A 180 1.75 21.25 -10.54
N ILE A 181 0.89 20.23 -10.43
CA ILE A 181 -0.47 20.37 -9.87
C ILE A 181 -0.42 20.31 -8.34
N LEU A 182 0.45 19.46 -7.77
CA LEU A 182 0.65 19.38 -6.32
C LEU A 182 1.16 20.72 -5.74
N GLY A 183 2.11 21.37 -6.43
CA GLY A 183 2.64 22.67 -6.03
C GLY A 183 1.72 23.86 -6.34
N ASN A 184 0.76 23.70 -7.25
CA ASN A 184 -0.22 24.74 -7.59
C ASN A 184 -1.53 24.13 -8.09
N SER A 185 -2.54 24.08 -7.22
CA SER A 185 -3.87 23.56 -7.55
C SER A 185 -4.59 24.34 -8.65
N GLY A 186 -4.21 25.60 -8.90
CA GLY A 186 -4.71 26.40 -10.01
C GLY A 186 -4.29 25.87 -11.40
N ARG A 187 -3.37 24.90 -11.47
CA ARG A 187 -2.99 24.19 -12.69
C ARG A 187 -3.84 22.96 -12.99
N LEU A 188 -4.81 22.63 -12.12
CA LEU A 188 -5.76 21.55 -12.39
C LEU A 188 -6.66 21.97 -13.57
N PRO A 189 -6.73 21.18 -14.66
CA PRO A 189 -7.57 21.53 -15.81
C PRO A 189 -9.04 21.32 -15.48
N LEU A 190 -9.85 22.39 -15.50
CA LEU A 190 -11.29 22.33 -15.19
C LEU A 190 -12.20 22.47 -16.41
N ALA A 191 -11.64 22.85 -17.56
CA ALA A 191 -12.38 23.00 -18.80
C ALA A 191 -12.56 21.64 -19.50
N LEU A 192 -13.70 21.45 -20.16
CA LEU A 192 -13.95 20.28 -20.99
C LEU A 192 -13.91 20.69 -22.46
N LEU A 193 -13.33 19.84 -23.31
CA LEU A 193 -13.26 20.12 -24.75
C LEU A 193 -14.67 20.09 -25.36
N ASP A 194 -15.11 21.21 -25.92
CA ASP A 194 -16.33 21.24 -26.73
C ASP A 194 -16.06 20.68 -28.12
N THR A 195 -16.55 19.45 -28.37
CA THR A 195 -16.39 18.76 -29.65
C THR A 195 -17.27 19.34 -30.78
N ARG A 196 -18.21 20.23 -30.45
CA ARG A 196 -19.07 20.94 -31.41
C ARG A 196 -18.46 22.24 -31.92
N ALA A 197 -17.39 22.74 -31.29
CA ALA A 197 -16.71 23.95 -31.73
C ALA A 197 -16.21 23.80 -33.18
N THR A 198 -16.41 24.85 -33.99
CA THR A 198 -15.90 24.92 -35.36
C THR A 198 -14.41 25.21 -35.36
N VAL A 199 -13.72 24.87 -36.46
CA VAL A 199 -12.31 25.26 -36.64
C VAL A 199 -12.17 26.78 -36.55
N GLY A 200 -11.26 27.27 -35.71
CA GLY A 200 -11.07 28.70 -35.41
C GLY A 200 -11.96 29.25 -34.29
N GLY A 201 -12.91 28.46 -33.77
CA GLY A 201 -13.69 28.79 -32.57
C GLY A 201 -12.98 28.43 -31.26
N ILE A 202 -13.46 29.00 -30.15
CA ILE A 202 -12.95 28.65 -28.80
C ILE A 202 -13.56 27.31 -28.38
N ALA A 203 -12.74 26.25 -28.41
CA ALA A 203 -13.15 24.91 -27.96
C ALA A 203 -12.85 24.62 -26.48
N LEU A 204 -11.97 25.44 -25.87
CA LEU A 204 -11.60 25.40 -24.46
C LEU A 204 -11.51 26.84 -23.94
N GLY A 205 -12.40 27.21 -23.02
CA GLY A 205 -12.43 28.53 -22.40
C GLY A 205 -11.56 28.62 -21.14
N SER A 206 -10.85 29.73 -20.94
CA SER A 206 -10.04 29.94 -19.72
C SER A 206 -10.86 30.06 -18.44
N THR A 207 -12.15 30.39 -18.55
CA THR A 207 -13.10 30.47 -17.44
C THR A 207 -14.00 29.25 -17.32
N ASP A 208 -13.90 28.29 -18.24
CA ASP A 208 -14.72 27.08 -18.23
C ASP A 208 -14.33 26.16 -17.06
N ARG A 209 -15.35 25.78 -16.29
CA ARG A 209 -15.24 24.92 -15.12
C ARG A 209 -16.17 23.71 -15.20
N SER A 210 -16.71 23.42 -16.38
CA SER A 210 -17.68 22.35 -16.59
C SER A 210 -17.13 20.97 -16.19
N GLY A 211 -15.81 20.78 -16.23
CA GLY A 211 -15.13 19.55 -15.78
C GLY A 211 -14.98 19.41 -14.27
N ALA A 212 -15.22 20.46 -13.49
CA ALA A 212 -15.06 20.42 -12.04
C ALA A 212 -15.98 19.39 -11.37
N ALA A 213 -17.23 19.27 -11.83
CA ALA A 213 -18.18 18.27 -11.34
C ALA A 213 -17.68 16.84 -11.62
N GLY A 214 -17.02 16.62 -12.78
CA GLY A 214 -16.47 15.32 -13.14
C GLY A 214 -15.37 14.84 -12.17
N TYR A 215 -14.60 15.73 -11.57
CA TYR A 215 -13.64 15.36 -10.52
C TYR A 215 -14.33 14.91 -9.23
N ALA A 216 -15.38 15.61 -8.81
CA ALA A 216 -16.16 15.22 -7.64
C ALA A 216 -16.81 13.84 -7.85
N ASP A 217 -17.39 13.60 -9.03
CA ASP A 217 -17.97 12.30 -9.38
C ASP A 217 -16.90 11.19 -9.44
N ALA A 218 -15.69 11.52 -9.91
CA ALA A 218 -14.58 10.57 -9.97
C ALA A 218 -14.10 10.11 -8.58
N HIS A 219 -14.26 10.92 -7.53
CA HIS A 219 -13.87 10.52 -6.17
C HIS A 219 -14.75 9.39 -5.61
N ALA A 220 -16.05 9.44 -5.93
CA ALA A 220 -17.04 8.44 -5.51
C ALA A 220 -17.05 7.21 -6.42
N ARG A 221 -16.55 7.33 -7.66
CA ARG A 221 -16.52 6.24 -8.64
C ARG A 221 -15.72 5.06 -8.12
N THR A 222 -16.34 3.88 -8.16
CA THR A 222 -15.67 2.63 -7.81
C THR A 222 -14.74 2.21 -8.93
N ILE A 223 -13.48 1.96 -8.58
CA ILE A 223 -12.41 1.47 -9.44
C ILE A 223 -12.07 0.05 -9.00
N ASP A 224 -12.02 -0.86 -9.97
CA ASP A 224 -11.58 -2.23 -9.74
C ASP A 224 -10.05 -2.34 -9.81
N LEU A 225 -9.42 -2.69 -8.69
CA LEU A 225 -7.98 -2.86 -8.53
C LEU A 225 -7.55 -4.33 -8.69
N GLY A 226 -8.42 -5.21 -9.19
CA GLY A 226 -8.14 -6.62 -9.43
C GLY A 226 -8.07 -7.39 -8.12
N MET A 227 -6.90 -7.97 -7.81
CA MET A 227 -6.75 -8.79 -6.59
C MET A 227 -6.93 -7.97 -5.29
N ALA A 228 -6.73 -6.65 -5.35
CA ALA A 228 -6.97 -5.76 -4.22
C ALA A 228 -8.47 -5.39 -4.02
N GLY A 229 -9.34 -5.90 -4.90
CA GLY A 229 -10.77 -5.63 -4.89
C GLY A 229 -11.15 -4.27 -5.49
N ALA A 230 -12.42 -3.91 -5.33
CA ALA A 230 -12.95 -2.65 -5.85
C ALA A 230 -13.10 -1.60 -4.73
N THR A 231 -12.67 -0.38 -5.00
CA THR A 231 -12.81 0.75 -4.06
C THR A 231 -12.94 2.08 -4.80
N SER A 232 -13.42 3.11 -4.12
CA SER A 232 -13.33 4.50 -4.58
C SER A 232 -12.25 5.26 -3.81
N VAL A 233 -11.89 6.44 -4.30
CA VAL A 233 -10.95 7.34 -3.61
C VAL A 233 -11.53 7.77 -2.26
N ASP A 234 -12.81 8.13 -2.21
CA ASP A 234 -13.49 8.52 -0.97
C ASP A 234 -13.49 7.39 0.07
N ARG A 235 -13.84 6.18 -0.35
CA ARG A 235 -13.86 5.01 0.54
C ARG A 235 -12.46 4.73 1.06
N ARG A 236 -11.44 4.80 0.20
CA ARG A 236 -10.06 4.55 0.60
C ARG A 236 -9.53 5.64 1.53
N ALA A 237 -9.82 6.90 1.25
CA ALA A 237 -9.46 8.03 2.12
C ALA A 237 -10.11 7.90 3.50
N ALA A 238 -11.40 7.57 3.55
CA ALA A 238 -12.11 7.33 4.81
C ALA A 238 -11.51 6.16 5.60
N GLN A 239 -11.12 5.06 4.94
CA GLN A 239 -10.44 3.95 5.59
C GLN A 239 -9.07 4.32 6.16
N VAL A 240 -8.28 5.10 5.42
CA VAL A 240 -6.95 5.55 5.88
C VAL A 240 -7.09 6.49 7.07
N LEU A 241 -7.97 7.49 6.98
CA LEU A 241 -8.24 8.43 8.07
C LEU A 241 -8.81 7.73 9.31
N GLY A 242 -9.78 6.83 9.13
CA GLY A 242 -10.34 6.02 10.22
C GLY A 242 -9.30 5.10 10.85
N GLY A 243 -8.46 4.46 10.03
CA GLY A 243 -7.35 3.62 10.49
C GLY A 243 -6.32 4.39 11.31
N ALA A 244 -5.91 5.58 10.84
CA ALA A 244 -5.02 6.47 11.57
C ALA A 244 -5.63 6.91 12.91
N GLY A 245 -6.91 7.30 12.92
CA GLY A 245 -7.64 7.65 14.14
C GLY A 245 -7.71 6.50 15.15
N SER A 246 -8.03 5.28 14.68
CA SER A 246 -8.07 4.10 15.54
C SER A 246 -6.69 3.74 16.12
N THR A 247 -5.64 3.83 15.31
CA THR A 247 -4.26 3.59 15.74
C THR A 247 -3.82 4.61 16.78
N ALA A 248 -4.15 5.89 16.56
CA ALA A 248 -3.86 6.96 17.50
C ALA A 248 -4.60 6.76 18.84
N ALA A 249 -5.87 6.36 18.80
CA ALA A 249 -6.66 6.05 19.99
C ALA A 249 -6.07 4.88 20.79
N LEU A 250 -5.67 3.80 20.12
CA LEU A 250 -5.00 2.66 20.73
C LEU A 250 -3.64 3.05 21.34
N ALA A 251 -2.85 3.87 20.64
CA ALA A 251 -1.58 4.37 21.16
C ALA A 251 -1.77 5.23 22.42
N LYS A 252 -2.81 6.08 22.46
CA LYS A 252 -3.16 6.89 23.63
C LYS A 252 -3.61 6.04 24.82
N ALA A 253 -4.41 5.00 24.59
CA ALA A 253 -4.81 4.05 25.62
C ALA A 253 -3.59 3.34 26.22
N ARG A 254 -2.69 2.81 25.36
CA ARG A 254 -1.44 2.16 25.79
C ARG A 254 -0.53 3.10 26.58
N LEU A 255 -0.42 4.37 26.19
CA LEU A 255 0.34 5.37 26.94
C LEU A 255 -0.25 5.58 28.34
N THR A 256 -1.58 5.66 28.44
CA THR A 256 -2.28 5.85 29.72
C THR A 256 -2.06 4.64 30.63
N GLU A 257 -2.20 3.42 30.12
CA GLU A 257 -1.93 2.18 30.85
C GLU A 257 -0.46 2.07 31.28
N ALA A 258 0.48 2.45 30.41
CA ALA A 258 1.90 2.43 30.72
C ALA A 258 2.27 3.48 31.79
N ALA A 259 1.64 4.66 31.76
CA ALA A 259 1.79 5.68 32.80
C ALA A 259 1.26 5.17 34.15
N ALA A 260 0.04 4.63 34.19
CA ALA A 260 -0.52 4.06 35.41
C ALA A 260 0.33 2.94 36.01
N ARG A 261 0.85 2.02 35.16
CA ARG A 261 1.76 0.95 35.62
C ARG A 261 3.10 1.49 36.13
N ARG A 262 3.63 2.54 35.50
CA ARG A 262 4.85 3.21 35.97
C ARG A 262 4.61 3.83 37.34
N ASP A 263 3.51 4.55 37.52
CA ASP A 263 3.18 5.23 38.78
C ASP A 263 2.97 4.21 39.90
N ASP A 264 2.28 3.09 39.63
CA ASP A 264 2.14 1.96 40.56
C ASP A 264 3.51 1.34 40.93
N ALA A 265 4.40 1.12 39.94
CA ALA A 265 5.74 0.60 40.19
C ALA A 265 6.61 1.57 41.02
N VAL A 266 6.51 2.88 40.76
CA VAL A 266 7.19 3.92 41.55
C VAL A 266 6.66 3.91 42.98
N ASN A 267 5.35 3.88 43.18
CA ASN A 267 4.74 3.82 44.51
C ASN A 267 5.18 2.57 45.29
N ARG A 268 5.25 1.40 44.65
CA ARG A 268 5.74 0.17 45.29
C ARG A 268 7.22 0.26 45.65
N ARG A 269 8.05 0.79 44.74
CA ARG A 269 9.48 1.02 45.00
C ARG A 269 9.64 1.93 46.20
N ASP A 270 8.96 3.07 46.20
CA ASP A 270 9.08 4.08 47.25
C ASP A 270 8.48 3.61 48.58
N SER A 271 7.48 2.73 48.57
CA SER A 271 6.95 2.08 49.78
C SER A 271 7.93 1.05 50.37
N PHE A 272 8.72 0.38 49.51
CA PHE A 272 9.71 -0.61 49.97
C PHE A 272 11.03 0.02 50.39
N SER A 273 11.53 1.01 49.64
CA SER A 273 12.74 1.77 50.00
C SER A 273 12.46 2.92 50.97
N GLY A 274 11.18 3.20 51.22
CA GLY A 274 10.73 4.25 52.11
C GLY A 274 11.03 3.86 53.55
N VAL A 275 11.87 4.66 54.19
CA VAL A 275 12.13 4.55 55.62
C VAL A 275 11.07 5.38 56.34
N ASN A 276 10.28 4.74 57.20
CA ASN A 276 9.32 5.47 58.02
C ASN A 276 10.07 6.13 59.18
N ILE A 277 10.29 7.44 59.08
CA ILE A 277 11.14 8.20 60.02
C ILE A 277 10.60 8.08 61.45
N ASP A 278 9.29 7.97 61.64
CA ASP A 278 8.69 7.81 62.97
C ASP A 278 8.98 6.42 63.56
N GLU A 279 8.97 5.38 62.72
CA GLU A 279 9.35 4.01 63.11
C GLU A 279 10.85 3.97 63.47
N GLU A 280 11.72 4.52 62.63
CA GLU A 280 13.16 4.62 62.91
C GLU A 280 13.48 5.48 64.14
N LEU A 281 12.75 6.59 64.36
CA LEU A 281 12.89 7.41 65.56
C LEU A 281 12.49 6.63 66.81
N SER A 282 11.39 5.88 66.74
CA SER A 282 10.94 5.05 67.85
C SER A 282 11.96 3.94 68.16
N GLN A 283 12.50 3.28 67.13
CA GLN A 283 13.55 2.28 67.26
C GLN A 283 14.85 2.89 67.79
N MET A 284 15.20 4.11 67.35
CA MET A 284 16.34 4.85 67.85
C MET A 284 16.17 5.17 69.35
N VAL A 285 14.99 5.63 69.78
CA VAL A 285 14.70 5.90 71.20
C VAL A 285 14.77 4.61 72.02
N VAL A 286 14.25 3.49 71.51
CA VAL A 286 14.38 2.18 72.16
C VAL A 286 15.83 1.75 72.26
N LEU A 287 16.62 1.88 71.19
CA LEU A 287 18.05 1.59 71.18
C LEU A 287 18.80 2.47 72.18
N GLN A 288 18.55 3.77 72.19
CA GLN A 288 19.16 4.71 73.15
C GLN A 288 18.80 4.37 74.60
N ASN A 289 17.54 4.03 74.86
CA ASN A 289 17.10 3.58 76.19
C ASN A 289 17.79 2.27 76.59
N SER A 290 17.87 1.30 75.68
CA SER A 290 18.55 0.02 75.94
C SER A 290 20.04 0.18 76.19
N TYR A 291 20.72 1.07 75.44
CA TYR A 291 22.12 1.43 75.67
C TYR A 291 22.31 2.12 77.02
N SER A 292 21.44 3.06 77.39
CA SER A 292 21.52 3.73 78.69
C SER A 292 21.30 2.75 79.85
N ALA A 293 20.39 1.78 79.67
CA ALA A 293 20.13 0.72 80.64
C ALA A 293 21.33 -0.23 80.75
N ALA A 294 21.90 -0.66 79.62
CA ALA A 294 23.10 -1.49 79.59
C ALA A 294 24.32 -0.78 80.22
N ALA A 295 24.50 0.52 79.97
CA ALA A 295 25.55 1.32 80.59
C ALA A 295 25.36 1.43 82.12
N ARG A 296 24.11 1.60 82.59
CA ARG A 296 23.80 1.55 84.03
C ARG A 296 24.12 0.18 84.62
N VAL A 297 23.71 -0.91 83.96
CA VAL A 297 24.02 -2.29 84.40
C VAL A 297 25.53 -2.50 84.50
N ILE A 298 26.30 -2.11 83.48
CA ILE A 298 27.77 -2.18 83.50
C ILE A 298 28.32 -1.36 84.67
N SER A 299 27.84 -0.14 84.90
CA SER A 299 28.32 0.69 86.01
C SER A 299 28.04 0.05 87.38
N THR A 300 26.87 -0.58 87.57
CA THR A 300 26.57 -1.34 88.79
C THR A 300 27.42 -2.59 88.93
N VAL A 301 27.71 -3.28 87.83
CA VAL A 301 28.60 -4.45 87.83
C VAL A 301 30.04 -4.04 88.15
N THR A 302 30.54 -2.93 87.59
CA THR A 302 31.85 -2.35 87.93
C THR A 302 31.91 -1.96 89.40
N ALA A 303 30.88 -1.28 89.91
CA ALA A 303 30.79 -0.92 91.33
C ALA A 303 30.78 -2.16 92.23
N MET A 304 30.08 -3.24 91.85
CA MET A 304 30.09 -4.51 92.56
C MET A 304 31.47 -5.18 92.54
N TYR A 305 32.14 -5.23 91.38
CA TYR A 305 33.51 -5.74 91.26
C TYR A 305 34.50 -4.92 92.10
N ASP A 306 34.40 -3.60 92.10
CA ASP A 306 35.23 -2.73 92.93
C ASP A 306 35.00 -3.02 94.42
N THR A 307 33.75 -3.13 94.88
CA THR A 307 33.48 -3.51 96.29
C THR A 307 34.07 -4.86 96.66
N LEU A 308 33.96 -5.88 95.79
CA LEU A 308 34.56 -7.19 96.01
C LEU A 308 36.10 -7.11 96.07
N LEU A 309 36.73 -6.34 95.19
CA LEU A 309 38.17 -6.11 95.18
C LEU A 309 38.66 -5.37 96.44
N THR A 310 37.89 -4.41 96.96
CA THR A 310 38.22 -3.72 98.23
C THR A 310 38.04 -4.59 99.47
N MET A 311 37.17 -5.62 99.45
CA MET A 311 37.02 -6.57 100.57
C MET A 311 38.15 -7.61 100.63
N VAL A 312 38.90 -7.80 99.55
CA VAL A 312 40.02 -8.78 99.44
C VAL A 312 41.38 -8.15 99.79
N ARG A 313 41.44 -6.85 100.05
CA ARG A 313 42.61 -6.15 100.61
C ARG A 313 42.50 -6.03 102.13
#